data_AF-A0A1Q2YZI8-F1
#
_entry.id   AF-A0A1Q2YZI8-F1
#
_cell.length_a   1.000
_cell.length_b   1.000
_cell.length_c   1.000
_cell.angle_alpha   90.00
_cell.angle_beta   90.00
_cell.angle_gamma   90.00
#
_symmetry.space_group_name_H-M   'P 1'
#
loop_
_entity.id
_entity.type
_entity.pdbx_description
1 polymer ?
#
loop_
_entity_poly.entity_id
_entity_poly.type
_entity_poly.pdbx_seq_one_letter_code
_entity_poly.pdbx_strand_id
1 'polypeptide(L)'
;MLDALCQSVSLGLARGVPLAEFVQAHAYTRFGPAGVVEGDSRIARATSILDWGFRRLALEYLEGPALADPTEEECGAELGVAAGEQPLLPLEAPAGPKARRRSLRLVG
;
A
#
# COMPACT_ATOMS: atom_id res chain seq x y z
N MET A 1 6.39 4.61 13.95
CA MET A 1 5.64 5.86 13.66
C MET A 1 4.13 5.62 13.63
N LEU A 2 3.67 4.62 12.87
CA LEU A 2 2.25 4.22 12.87
C LEU A 2 1.70 3.93 14.28
N ASP A 3 2.46 3.20 15.11
CA ASP A 3 2.05 2.90 16.49
C ASP A 3 1.78 4.14 17.33
N ALA A 4 2.63 5.16 17.22
CA ALA A 4 2.47 6.42 17.94
C ALA A 4 1.24 7.22 17.47
N LEU A 5 0.92 7.14 16.17
CA LEU A 5 -0.32 7.71 15.63
C LEU A 5 -1.54 6.97 16.18
N CYS A 6 -1.55 5.64 16.12
CA CYS A 6 -2.64 4.82 16.65
C CYS A 6 -2.87 5.08 18.15
N GLN A 7 -1.79 5.24 18.92
CA GLN A 7 -1.87 5.64 20.34
C GLN A 7 -2.47 7.04 20.51
N SER A 8 -2.05 8.01 19.70
CA SER A 8 -2.57 9.38 19.74
C SER A 8 -4.07 9.45 19.41
N VAL A 9 -4.51 8.72 18.38
CA VAL A 9 -5.93 8.61 18.00
C VAL A 9 -6.73 7.95 19.12
N SER A 10 -6.24 6.84 19.66
CA SER A 10 -6.89 6.13 20.78
C SER A 10 -7.07 7.03 21.99
N LEU A 11 -6.03 7.82 22.33
CA LEU A 11 -6.08 8.78 23.42
C LEU A 11 -7.10 9.89 23.14
N GLY A 12 -7.12 10.44 21.93
CA GLY A 12 -8.07 11.50 21.55
C GLY A 12 -9.52 11.03 21.63
N LEU A 13 -9.83 9.85 21.08
CA LEU A 13 -11.17 9.25 21.19
C LEU A 13 -11.56 9.01 22.65
N ALA A 14 -10.66 8.50 23.48
CA ALA A 14 -10.88 8.30 24.91
C ALA A 14 -11.11 9.62 25.70
N ARG A 15 -10.75 10.78 25.13
CA ARG A 15 -10.97 12.11 25.70
C ARG A 15 -12.12 12.87 25.06
N GLY A 16 -12.94 12.19 24.26
CA GLY A 16 -14.17 12.74 23.69
C GLY A 16 -13.97 13.52 22.40
N VAL A 17 -12.80 13.43 21.76
CA VAL A 17 -12.63 13.98 20.39
C VAL A 17 -13.50 13.16 19.44
N PRO A 18 -14.40 13.77 18.64
CA PRO A 18 -15.26 13.04 17.73
C PRO A 18 -14.46 12.30 16.65
N LEU A 19 -14.88 11.08 16.29
CA LEU A 19 -14.26 10.33 15.18
C LEU A 19 -14.33 11.12 13.86
N ALA A 20 -15.41 11.85 13.61
CA ALA A 20 -15.59 12.66 12.40
C ALA A 20 -14.47 13.69 12.21
N GLU A 21 -13.93 14.27 13.29
CA GLU A 21 -12.80 15.21 13.23
C GLU A 21 -11.52 14.53 12.74
N PHE A 22 -11.25 13.31 13.21
CA PHE A 22 -10.10 12.53 12.72
C PHE A 22 -10.26 12.11 11.27
N VAL A 23 -11.46 11.67 10.88
CA VAL A 23 -11.76 11.31 9.48
C VAL A 23 -11.55 12.52 8.57
N GLN A 24 -12.08 13.68 8.96
CA GLN A 24 -11.92 14.91 8.19
C GLN A 24 -10.45 15.35 8.10
N ALA A 25 -9.67 15.17 9.16
CA ALA A 25 -8.27 15.57 9.20
C ALA A 25 -7.32 14.61 8.45
N HIS A 26 -7.67 13.32 8.34
CA HIS A 26 -6.73 12.28 7.91
C HIS A 26 -7.17 11.46 6.69
N ALA A 27 -8.44 11.48 6.31
CA ALA A 27 -8.86 10.90 5.04
C ALA A 27 -8.14 11.60 3.87
N TYR A 28 -7.81 10.83 2.84
CA TYR A 28 -7.07 11.23 1.65
C TYR A 28 -5.65 11.76 1.92
N THR A 29 -5.12 11.58 3.13
CA THR A 29 -3.71 11.90 3.39
C THR A 29 -2.81 10.89 2.71
N ARG A 30 -1.71 11.38 2.15
CA ARG A 30 -0.69 10.55 1.50
C ARG A 30 0.39 10.19 2.51
N PHE A 31 0.61 8.89 2.66
CA PHE A 31 1.61 8.34 3.58
C PHE A 31 1.91 6.88 3.22
N GLY A 32 3.18 6.54 2.97
CA GLY A 32 3.56 5.17 2.62
C GLY A 32 2.92 4.70 1.29
N PRO A 33 2.61 3.39 1.15
CA PRO A 33 2.08 2.83 -0.08
C PRO A 33 0.62 3.27 -0.33
N ALA A 34 0.26 3.45 -1.59
CA ALA A 34 -1.05 3.91 -2.04
C ALA A 34 -1.51 3.14 -3.27
N GLY A 35 -2.82 3.09 -3.51
CA GLY A 35 -3.38 2.43 -4.70
C GLY A 35 -4.57 1.54 -4.39
N VAL A 36 -4.67 0.43 -5.13
CA VAL A 36 -5.78 -0.51 -5.05
C VAL A 36 -5.77 -1.24 -3.71
N VAL A 37 -6.94 -1.36 -3.10
CA VAL A 37 -7.16 -2.10 -1.86
C VAL A 37 -7.75 -3.46 -2.21
N GLU A 38 -7.06 -4.53 -1.80
CA GLU A 38 -7.54 -5.89 -2.00
C GLU A 38 -8.37 -6.36 -0.79
N GLY A 39 -9.49 -7.05 -1.05
CA GLY A 39 -10.33 -7.67 -0.02
C GLY A 39 -11.34 -6.73 0.66
N ASP A 40 -11.31 -5.44 0.36
CA ASP A 40 -12.35 -4.50 0.78
C ASP A 40 -13.37 -4.28 -0.36
N SER A 41 -14.63 -4.63 -0.12
CA SER A 41 -15.70 -4.51 -1.13
C SER A 41 -16.30 -3.10 -1.22
N ARG A 42 -15.98 -2.19 -0.28
CA ARG A 42 -16.56 -0.84 -0.22
C ARG A 42 -15.54 0.26 -0.53
N ILE A 43 -14.25 -0.01 -0.35
CA ILE A 43 -13.16 0.91 -0.67
C ILE A 43 -12.23 0.21 -1.64
N ALA A 44 -12.25 0.59 -2.92
CA ALA A 44 -11.41 -0.05 -3.94
C ALA A 44 -10.02 0.58 -4.04
N ARG A 45 -9.86 1.85 -3.63
CA ARG A 45 -8.57 2.56 -3.64
C ARG A 45 -8.41 3.46 -2.42
N ALA A 46 -7.16 3.68 -2.02
CA ALA A 46 -6.80 4.58 -0.94
C ALA A 46 -5.47 5.29 -1.23
N THR A 47 -5.32 6.51 -0.71
CA THR A 47 -4.09 7.31 -0.86
C THR A 47 -3.01 6.95 0.16
N SER A 48 -3.34 6.10 1.13
CA SER A 48 -2.44 5.50 2.10
C SER A 48 -3.16 4.40 2.91
N ILE A 49 -2.40 3.60 3.67
CA ILE A 49 -2.97 2.71 4.68
C ILE A 49 -3.77 3.48 5.77
N LEU A 50 -3.36 4.72 6.06
CA LEU A 50 -4.04 5.58 7.04
C LEU A 50 -5.37 6.09 6.51
N ASP A 51 -5.38 6.58 5.27
CA ASP A 51 -6.59 6.97 4.56
C ASP A 51 -7.61 5.83 4.56
N TRP A 52 -7.19 4.62 4.14
CA TRP A 52 -8.06 3.45 4.17
C TRP A 52 -8.61 3.20 5.59
N GLY A 53 -7.75 3.23 6.62
CA GLY A 53 -8.17 3.03 8.00
C GLY A 53 -9.24 4.01 8.46
N PHE A 54 -9.07 5.31 8.23
CA PHE A 54 -10.04 6.31 8.63
C PHE A 54 -11.33 6.26 7.80
N ARG A 55 -11.25 6.02 6.49
CA ARG A 55 -12.44 5.83 5.65
C ARG A 55 -13.22 4.58 6.03
N ARG A 56 -12.53 3.49 6.43
CA ARG A 56 -13.20 2.30 6.95
C ARG A 56 -13.90 2.55 8.29
N LEU A 57 -13.25 3.27 9.20
CA LEU A 57 -13.89 3.68 10.45
C LEU A 57 -15.10 4.58 10.19
N ALA A 58 -15.03 5.51 9.23
CA ALA A 58 -16.16 6.33 8.84
C ALA A 58 -17.34 5.48 8.35
N LEU A 59 -17.08 4.50 7.46
CA LEU A 59 -18.10 3.59 6.93
C LEU A 59 -18.77 2.72 8.00
N GLU A 60 -18.04 2.31 9.03
CA GLU A 60 -18.56 1.40 10.06
C GLU A 60 -19.22 2.15 11.24
N TYR A 61 -18.81 3.39 11.52
CA TYR A 61 -19.21 4.09 12.75
C TYR A 61 -19.86 5.46 12.56
N LEU A 62 -19.78 6.08 11.38
CA LEU A 62 -20.44 7.36 11.12
C LEU A 62 -21.69 7.15 10.25
N GLU A 63 -22.74 7.92 10.56
CA GLU A 63 -23.93 7.97 9.72
C GLU A 63 -23.67 8.88 8.53
N GLY A 64 -23.84 8.37 7.31
CA GLY A 64 -23.67 9.16 6.10
C GLY A 64 -23.33 8.32 4.86
N PRO A 65 -23.27 8.97 3.69
CA PRO A 65 -22.80 8.32 2.49
C PRO A 65 -21.32 7.96 2.61
N ALA A 66 -20.93 6.89 1.93
CA ALA A 66 -19.53 6.49 1.80
C ALA A 66 -18.69 7.63 1.21
N LEU A 67 -17.47 7.82 1.75
CA LEU A 67 -16.46 8.68 1.15
C LEU A 67 -16.05 8.09 -0.21
N ALA A 68 -16.00 8.92 -1.25
CA ALA A 68 -15.66 8.50 -2.60
C ALA A 68 -14.24 7.91 -2.69
N ASP A 69 -14.04 6.96 -3.59
CA ASP A 69 -12.69 6.45 -3.86
C ASP A 69 -11.85 7.51 -4.59
N PRO A 70 -10.58 7.71 -4.18
CA PRO A 70 -9.67 8.62 -4.85
C PRO A 70 -9.36 8.13 -6.26
N THR A 71 -9.09 9.08 -7.16
CA THR A 71 -8.63 8.75 -8.51
C THR A 71 -7.24 8.11 -8.49
N GLU A 72 -6.84 7.56 -9.63
CA GLU A 72 -5.50 7.02 -9.79
C GLU A 72 -4.41 8.08 -9.59
N GLU A 73 -4.63 9.29 -10.12
CA GLU A 73 -3.73 10.43 -9.95
C GLU A 73 -3.65 10.87 -8.47
N GLU A 74 -4.76 10.82 -7.75
CA GLU A 74 -4.84 11.12 -6.31
C GLU A 74 -4.18 10.07 -5.42
N CYS A 75 -4.04 8.82 -5.89
CA CYS A 75 -3.17 7.83 -5.25
C CYS A 75 -1.70 8.11 -5.57
N GLY A 76 -1.41 8.67 -6.75
CA GLY A 76 -0.08 9.03 -7.28
C GLY A 76 0.90 7.87 -7.37
N ALA A 77 2.07 8.13 -7.95
CA ALA A 77 3.17 7.17 -7.98
C ALA A 77 3.81 7.07 -6.59
N GLU A 78 4.00 5.84 -6.11
CA GLU A 78 4.68 5.44 -4.88
C GLU A 78 5.74 6.47 -4.40
N LEU A 79 5.44 7.18 -3.30
CA LEU A 79 6.46 7.88 -2.51
C LEU A 79 7.28 6.83 -1.75
N GLY A 80 8.12 6.06 -2.46
CA GLY A 80 9.08 5.17 -1.81
C GLY A 80 9.42 3.87 -2.52
N VAL A 81 8.64 3.44 -3.52
CA VAL A 81 9.15 2.45 -4.47
C VAL A 81 9.81 3.26 -5.57
N ALA A 82 11.13 3.38 -5.50
CA ALA A 82 11.88 3.66 -6.71
C ALA A 82 11.41 2.65 -7.75
N ALA A 83 10.69 3.13 -8.77
CA ALA A 83 10.55 2.44 -10.03
C ALA A 83 11.98 2.18 -10.54
N GLY A 84 12.60 1.08 -10.10
CA GLY A 84 14.06 0.96 -10.16
C GLY A 84 14.67 -0.21 -9.42
N GLU A 85 14.05 -0.76 -8.37
CA GLU A 85 14.45 -2.09 -7.90
C GLU A 85 13.74 -3.16 -8.73
N GLN A 86 14.11 -3.19 -10.02
CA GLN A 86 14.28 -4.49 -10.62
C GLN A 86 15.15 -5.29 -9.63
N PRO A 87 14.77 -6.52 -9.22
CA PRO A 87 15.78 -7.38 -8.62
C PRO A 87 16.94 -7.34 -9.61
N LEU A 88 18.11 -6.87 -9.18
CA LEU A 88 19.29 -6.76 -10.03
C LEU A 88 19.51 -8.16 -10.59
N LEU A 89 18.93 -8.42 -11.77
CA LEU A 89 19.15 -9.64 -12.51
C LEU A 89 20.66 -9.62 -12.69
N PRO A 90 21.38 -10.64 -12.20
CA PRO A 90 22.82 -10.66 -12.32
C PRO A 90 23.16 -10.32 -13.76
N LEU A 91 23.89 -9.20 -13.95
CA LEU A 91 24.17 -8.61 -15.27
C LEU A 91 24.36 -9.74 -16.26
N GLU A 92 23.59 -9.70 -17.36
CA GLU A 92 23.71 -10.67 -18.45
C GLU A 92 25.18 -11.02 -18.63
N ALA A 93 25.54 -12.24 -18.22
CA ALA A 93 26.90 -12.71 -18.35
C ALA A 93 27.25 -12.57 -19.84
N PRO A 94 28.40 -11.97 -20.19
CA PRO A 94 28.77 -11.80 -21.58
C PRO A 94 28.62 -13.15 -22.27
N ALA A 95 27.95 -13.19 -23.41
CA ALA A 95 27.61 -14.41 -24.13
C ALA A 95 28.85 -15.29 -24.29
N GLY A 96 29.03 -16.24 -23.36
CA GLY A 96 30.13 -17.18 -23.36
C GLY A 96 29.96 -18.15 -24.53
N PRO A 97 31.06 -18.69 -25.09
CA PRO A 97 30.97 -19.57 -26.23
C PRO A 97 30.07 -20.78 -25.91
N LYS A 98 29.10 -21.06 -26.80
CA LYS A 98 28.12 -22.14 -26.66
C LYS A 98 28.81 -23.43 -26.21
N ALA A 99 28.58 -23.84 -24.97
CA ALA A 99 29.10 -25.10 -24.44
C ALA A 99 28.53 -26.26 -25.27
N ARG A 100 29.41 -26.94 -26.02
CA ARG A 100 29.07 -28.20 -26.70
C ARG A 100 28.63 -29.20 -25.64
N ARG A 101 27.33 -29.54 -25.64
CA ARG A 101 26.78 -30.66 -24.86
C ARG A 101 27.50 -31.94 -25.26
N ARG A 102 28.49 -32.37 -24.47
CA ARG A 102 29.02 -33.73 -24.57
C ARG A 102 28.00 -34.67 -23.93
N SER A 103 27.40 -35.52 -24.76
CA SER A 103 26.53 -36.61 -24.31
C SER A 103 27.36 -37.57 -23.45
N LEU A 104 27.13 -37.55 -22.14
CA LEU A 104 27.65 -38.58 -21.25
C LEU A 104 26.76 -39.82 -21.43
N ARG A 105 27.34 -40.92 -21.90
CA ARG A 105 26.70 -42.22 -21.86
C ARG A 105 26.97 -42.84 -20.49
N LEU A 106 25.89 -43.20 -19.81
CA LEU A 106 25.94 -44.00 -18.59
C LEU A 106 26.30 -45.44 -18.96
N VAL A 107 27.33 -46.00 -18.35
CA VAL A 107 27.66 -47.43 -18.42
C VAL A 107 27.51 -47.97 -17.01
N GLY A 108 26.74 -49.05 -16.88
CA GLY A 108 26.49 -49.75 -15.62
C GLY A 108 27.64 -50.66 -15.20
#